data_AF-A0A0F0LBJ7-F1
#
_entry.id   AF-A0A0F0LBJ7-F1
#
_cell.length_a   1.000
_cell.length_b   1.000
_cell.length_c   1.000
_cell.angle_alpha   90.00
_cell.angle_beta   90.00
_cell.angle_gamma   90.00
#
_symmetry.space_group_name_H-M   'P 1'
#
loop_
_entity.id
_entity.type
_entity.pdbx_description
1 polymer ?
#
loop_
_entity_poly.entity_id
_entity_poly.type
_entity_poly.pdbx_seq_one_letter_code
_entity_poly.pdbx_strand_id
1 'polypeptide(L)'
;MVVIDQINEKTRAERLPNMYGHILSRAAEFPEMRRIIEPPMHVDSVLSSNIQFADWVAACVSRAIDYHLIEDSLYGWVTEKDRFTALHGAFTVESKLHLWHRAVKDLHHSDIIRHYRSRYPITEGQRIAGTVDPAILRRMKAAAERASSSRR
;
A
#
# COMPACT_ATOMS: atom_id res chain seq x y z
N MET A 1 28.49 -12.86 -2.73
CA MET A 1 27.75 -11.59 -2.54
C MET A 1 28.38 -10.89 -1.35
N VAL A 2 28.93 -9.69 -1.54
CA VAL A 2 29.55 -8.91 -0.47
C VAL A 2 28.54 -7.83 -0.07
N VAL A 3 28.03 -7.89 1.15
CA VAL A 3 27.08 -6.91 1.70
C VAL A 3 27.81 -6.14 2.79
N ILE A 4 27.85 -4.81 2.67
CA ILE A 4 28.56 -3.92 3.60
C ILE A 4 27.53 -3.37 4.60
N ASP A 5 27.36 -4.08 5.71
CA ASP A 5 26.23 -3.87 6.63
C ASP A 5 26.48 -2.87 7.78
N GLN A 6 27.71 -2.36 7.98
CA GLN A 6 28.02 -1.57 9.19
C GLN A 6 28.86 -0.30 8.98
N ILE A 7 28.51 0.54 8.02
CA ILE A 7 29.16 1.86 7.84
C ILE A 7 28.09 2.95 7.68
N ASN A 8 28.26 4.06 8.43
CA ASN A 8 27.47 5.29 8.32
C ASN A 8 27.47 5.81 6.87
N GLU A 9 26.30 6.20 6.36
CA GLU A 9 25.98 6.58 4.97
C GLU A 9 27.00 7.56 4.35
N LYS A 10 27.45 8.55 5.14
CA LYS A 10 28.39 9.59 4.69
C LYS A 10 29.77 9.01 4.36
N THR A 11 30.28 8.17 5.25
CA THR A 11 31.53 7.40 5.06
C THR A 11 31.41 6.35 3.94
N ARG A 12 30.21 5.83 3.70
CA ARG A 12 29.94 4.90 2.60
C ARG A 12 30.05 5.62 1.25
N ALA A 13 29.39 6.77 1.10
CA ALA A 13 29.43 7.58 -0.12
C ALA A 13 30.86 8.02 -0.50
N GLU A 14 31.72 8.33 0.47
CA GLU A 14 33.11 8.72 0.22
C GLU A 14 34.03 7.53 -0.13
N ARG A 15 33.75 6.33 0.40
CA ARG A 15 34.59 5.13 0.17
C ARG A 15 34.16 4.31 -1.03
N LEU A 16 32.87 4.36 -1.39
CA LEU A 16 32.31 3.64 -2.55
C LEU A 16 33.07 3.94 -3.86
N PRO A 17 33.42 5.20 -4.21
CA PRO A 17 34.13 5.49 -5.45
C PRO A 17 35.51 4.81 -5.52
N ASN A 18 36.26 4.79 -4.42
CA ASN A 18 37.58 4.18 -4.35
C ASN A 18 37.50 2.64 -4.45
N MET A 19 36.52 2.04 -3.78
CA MET A 19 36.28 0.59 -3.84
C MET A 19 35.79 0.17 -5.23
N TYR A 20 34.80 0.87 -5.80
CA TYR A 20 34.31 0.60 -7.14
C TYR A 20 35.41 0.84 -8.19
N GLY A 21 36.23 1.87 -8.04
CA GLY A 21 37.38 2.11 -8.93
C GLY A 21 38.35 0.93 -8.95
N HIS A 22 38.65 0.34 -7.79
CA HIS A 22 39.51 -0.84 -7.72
C HIS A 22 38.87 -2.09 -8.35
N ILE A 23 37.59 -2.33 -8.08
CA ILE A 23 36.86 -3.50 -8.60
C ILE A 23 36.64 -3.38 -10.12
N LEU A 24 36.23 -2.20 -10.61
CA LEU A 24 36.04 -1.92 -12.05
C LEU A 24 37.36 -2.01 -12.82
N SER A 25 38.46 -1.52 -12.25
CA SER A 25 39.79 -1.65 -12.85
C SER A 25 40.17 -3.11 -13.04
N ARG A 26 39.87 -3.98 -12.07
CA ARG A 26 40.17 -5.42 -12.19
C ARG A 26 39.16 -6.20 -13.01
N ALA A 27 37.92 -5.75 -13.11
CA ALA A 27 36.90 -6.42 -13.93
C ALA A 27 37.16 -6.31 -15.44
N ALA A 28 38.06 -5.41 -15.86
CA ALA A 28 38.57 -5.38 -17.23
C ALA A 28 39.44 -6.61 -17.55
N GLU A 29 40.17 -7.13 -16.56
CA GLU A 29 41.09 -8.26 -16.71
C GLU A 29 40.45 -9.60 -16.27
N PHE A 30 39.50 -9.56 -15.35
CA PHE A 30 38.86 -10.75 -14.75
C PHE A 30 37.33 -10.71 -14.92
N PRO A 31 36.77 -11.35 -15.97
CA PRO A 31 35.34 -11.30 -16.30
C PRO A 31 34.41 -11.78 -15.18
N GLU A 32 34.86 -12.71 -14.34
CA GLU A 32 34.16 -13.22 -13.17
C GLU A 32 33.84 -12.14 -12.12
N MET A 33 34.63 -11.06 -12.08
CA MET A 33 34.43 -9.93 -11.18
C MET A 33 33.21 -9.09 -11.56
N ARG A 34 32.69 -9.19 -12.80
CA ARG A 34 31.44 -8.50 -13.21
C ARG A 34 30.23 -8.91 -12.37
N ARG A 35 30.19 -10.15 -11.90
CA ARG A 35 29.12 -10.67 -11.02
C ARG A 35 29.14 -10.06 -9.62
N ILE A 36 30.26 -9.46 -9.21
CA ILE A 36 30.42 -8.80 -7.91
C ILE A 36 29.88 -7.35 -7.98
N ILE A 37 29.90 -6.74 -9.17
CA ILE A 37 29.58 -5.32 -9.39
C ILE A 37 28.09 -5.08 -9.60
N GLU A 38 27.43 -5.96 -10.35
CA GLU A 38 26.03 -5.75 -10.76
C GLU A 38 25.03 -5.74 -9.58
N PRO A 39 25.13 -6.64 -8.57
CA PRO A 39 24.16 -6.67 -7.49
C PRO A 39 24.23 -5.45 -6.53
N PRO A 40 25.41 -4.99 -6.05
CA PRO A 40 25.50 -3.80 -5.21
C PRO A 40 25.10 -2.52 -5.94
N MET A 41 25.45 -2.37 -7.22
CA MET A 41 25.12 -1.17 -7.99
C MET A 41 23.61 -1.01 -8.21
N HIS A 42 22.87 -2.12 -8.33
CA HIS A 42 21.40 -2.09 -8.31
C HIS A 42 20.83 -1.78 -6.93
N VAL A 43 21.48 -2.18 -5.84
CA VAL A 43 20.98 -1.91 -4.47
C VAL A 43 21.29 -0.47 -4.02
N ASP A 44 22.42 0.09 -4.46
CA ASP A 44 22.93 1.40 -4.02
C ASP A 44 22.52 2.57 -4.94
N SER A 45 21.85 2.33 -6.07
CA SER A 45 21.45 3.44 -6.96
C SER A 45 20.22 4.17 -6.42
N VAL A 46 20.28 5.50 -6.38
CA VAL A 46 19.14 6.38 -6.04
C VAL A 46 17.89 6.03 -6.86
N LEU A 47 18.09 5.66 -8.13
CA LEU A 47 17.00 5.23 -9.01
C LEU A 47 16.32 3.95 -8.51
N SER A 48 17.11 2.94 -8.12
CA SER A 48 16.57 1.69 -7.58
C SER A 48 15.90 1.88 -6.23
N SER A 49 16.48 2.69 -5.34
CA SER A 49 15.85 3.04 -4.06
C SER A 49 14.50 3.74 -4.26
N ASN A 50 14.41 4.64 -5.25
CA ASN A 50 13.15 5.31 -5.58
C ASN A 50 12.10 4.36 -6.17
N ILE A 51 12.51 3.41 -7.02
CA ILE A 51 11.61 2.39 -7.58
C ILE A 51 11.10 1.48 -6.47
N GLN A 52 11.99 0.99 -5.60
CA GLN A 52 11.62 0.15 -4.46
C GLN A 52 10.68 0.88 -3.50
N PHE A 53 10.92 2.17 -3.26
CA PHE A 53 10.03 3.00 -2.45
C PHE A 53 8.65 3.15 -3.11
N ALA A 54 8.61 3.41 -4.41
CA ALA A 54 7.35 3.49 -5.15
C ALA A 54 6.56 2.17 -5.11
N ASP A 55 7.25 1.04 -5.28
CA ASP A 55 6.65 -0.29 -5.15
C ASP A 55 6.10 -0.51 -3.74
N TRP A 56 6.83 -0.10 -2.71
CA TRP A 56 6.39 -0.21 -1.33
C TRP A 56 5.15 0.63 -1.04
N VAL A 57 5.10 1.86 -1.57
CA VAL A 57 3.92 2.74 -1.49
C VAL A 57 2.74 2.13 -2.23
N ALA A 58 2.93 1.67 -3.46
CA ALA A 58 1.87 1.04 -4.26
C ALA A 58 1.30 -0.20 -3.54
N ALA A 59 2.18 -1.01 -2.97
CA ALA A 59 1.81 -2.22 -2.25
C ALA A 59 1.09 -1.90 -0.92
N CYS A 60 1.47 -0.84 -0.20
CA CYS A 60 0.77 -0.36 0.99
C CYS A 60 -0.63 0.15 0.64
N VAL A 61 -0.74 1.02 -0.37
CA VAL A 61 -2.01 1.60 -0.82
C VAL A 61 -2.97 0.50 -1.30
N SER A 62 -2.47 -0.49 -2.05
CA SER A 62 -3.27 -1.63 -2.52
C SER A 62 -3.88 -2.43 -1.37
N ARG A 63 -3.11 -2.65 -0.29
CA ARG A 63 -3.59 -3.34 0.91
C ARG A 63 -4.55 -2.49 1.74
N ALA A 64 -4.34 -1.17 1.79
CA ALA A 64 -5.29 -0.24 2.40
C ALA A 64 -6.64 -0.27 1.68
N ILE A 65 -6.61 -0.29 0.34
CA ILE A 65 -7.82 -0.39 -0.51
C ILE A 65 -8.53 -1.72 -0.24
N ASP A 66 -7.80 -2.83 -0.25
CA ASP A 66 -8.33 -4.16 0.07
C ASP A 66 -9.04 -4.16 1.43
N TYR A 67 -8.39 -3.62 2.47
CA TYR A 67 -8.97 -3.51 3.82
C TYR A 67 -10.33 -2.80 3.84
N HIS A 68 -10.53 -1.78 3.01
CA HIS A 68 -11.81 -1.06 2.94
C HIS A 68 -12.84 -1.74 2.03
N LEU A 69 -12.40 -2.49 1.02
CA LEU A 69 -13.26 -3.07 -0.01
C LEU A 69 -13.64 -4.53 0.22
N ILE A 70 -12.93 -5.26 1.09
CA ILE A 70 -13.13 -6.68 1.37
C ILE A 70 -13.50 -6.86 2.84
N GLU A 71 -14.57 -7.62 3.09
CA GLU A 71 -15.08 -7.87 4.45
C GLU A 71 -14.05 -8.64 5.29
N ASP A 72 -13.52 -9.75 4.77
CA ASP A 72 -12.56 -10.63 5.44
C ASP A 72 -11.10 -10.27 5.15
N SER A 73 -10.80 -8.99 4.94
CA SER A 73 -9.44 -8.56 4.60
C SER A 73 -8.43 -8.88 5.71
N LEU A 74 -7.34 -9.55 5.34
CA LEU A 74 -6.21 -9.90 6.21
C LEU A 74 -5.32 -8.70 6.56
N TYR A 75 -5.53 -7.56 5.89
CA TYR A 75 -4.63 -6.41 5.97
C TYR A 75 -5.05 -5.39 7.04
N GLY A 76 -5.61 -5.86 8.16
CA GLY A 76 -6.00 -5.00 9.28
C GLY A 76 -4.86 -4.16 9.84
N TRP A 77 -3.66 -4.70 9.80
CA TRP A 77 -2.42 -4.05 10.25
C TRP A 77 -2.10 -2.75 9.52
N VAL A 78 -2.63 -2.52 8.31
CA VAL A 78 -2.41 -1.28 7.53
C VAL A 78 -2.96 -0.06 8.24
N THR A 79 -3.90 -0.26 9.17
CA THR A 79 -4.54 0.82 9.90
C THR A 79 -3.91 1.08 11.28
N GLU A 80 -2.96 0.25 11.72
CA GLU A 80 -2.26 0.41 13.00
C GLU A 80 -1.50 1.73 13.05
N LYS A 81 -1.99 2.67 13.88
CA LYS A 81 -1.44 4.03 14.01
C LYS A 81 0.07 4.05 14.25
N ASP A 82 0.59 3.10 15.02
CA ASP A 82 2.00 3.06 15.42
C ASP A 82 2.94 2.73 14.27
N ARG A 83 2.45 2.04 13.22
CA ARG A 83 3.26 1.64 12.06
C ARG A 83 3.26 2.65 10.93
N PHE A 84 2.29 3.57 10.93
CA PHE A 84 1.96 4.42 9.78
C PHE A 84 1.88 5.90 10.09
N THR A 85 2.42 6.33 11.23
CA THR A 85 2.46 7.75 11.63
C THR A 85 3.13 8.63 10.60
N ALA A 86 4.17 8.13 9.91
CA ALA A 86 4.87 8.85 8.84
C ALA A 86 4.05 8.99 7.54
N LEU A 87 3.04 8.13 7.34
CA LEU A 87 2.16 8.15 6.17
C LEU A 87 0.92 9.04 6.39
N HIS A 88 0.59 9.36 7.64
CA HIS A 88 -0.44 10.35 7.96
C HIS A 88 0.03 11.75 7.51
N GLY A 89 -0.61 12.29 6.47
CA GLY A 89 -0.25 13.60 5.89
C GLY A 89 0.57 13.53 4.61
N ALA A 90 1.07 12.35 4.22
CA ALA A 90 1.91 12.18 3.03
C ALA A 90 1.11 12.18 1.71
N PHE A 91 -0.19 11.88 1.78
CA PHE A 91 -1.06 11.92 0.60
C PHE A 91 -1.34 13.37 0.21
N THR A 92 -1.65 13.61 -1.06
CA THR A 92 -2.11 14.94 -1.47
C THR A 92 -3.62 15.02 -1.32
N VAL A 93 -4.17 16.23 -1.20
CA VAL A 93 -5.62 16.47 -1.10
C VAL A 93 -6.38 15.88 -2.30
N GLU A 94 -5.73 15.80 -3.46
CA GLU A 94 -6.26 15.23 -4.70
C GLU A 94 -6.30 13.70 -4.72
N SER A 95 -5.60 13.03 -3.79
CA SER A 95 -5.57 11.57 -3.70
C SER A 95 -6.90 11.06 -3.15
N LYS A 96 -7.76 10.52 -4.02
CA LYS A 96 -9.07 9.97 -3.62
C LYS A 96 -9.35 8.60 -4.26
N LEU A 97 -9.88 7.68 -3.45
CA LEU A 97 -10.41 6.41 -3.90
C LEU A 97 -11.92 6.58 -4.13
N HIS A 98 -12.32 6.51 -5.40
CA HIS A 98 -13.72 6.53 -5.79
C HIS A 98 -14.38 5.18 -5.55
N LEU A 99 -15.46 5.16 -4.76
CA LEU A 99 -16.22 3.93 -4.49
C LEU A 99 -17.39 3.80 -5.47
N TRP A 100 -17.48 2.65 -6.13
CA TRP A 100 -18.56 2.35 -7.08
C TRP A 100 -19.88 2.00 -6.35
N HIS A 101 -20.45 2.98 -5.63
CA HIS A 101 -21.85 3.09 -5.21
C HIS A 101 -22.03 4.34 -4.33
N ARG A 102 -22.90 5.29 -4.73
CA ARG A 102 -23.09 6.61 -4.08
C ARG A 102 -23.53 6.60 -2.61
N ALA A 103 -23.84 5.45 -2.04
CA ALA A 103 -24.22 5.35 -0.63
C ALA A 103 -23.01 5.53 0.32
N VAL A 104 -21.79 5.36 -0.18
CA VAL A 104 -20.55 5.50 0.60
C VAL A 104 -19.75 6.67 0.04
N LYS A 105 -19.24 7.54 0.92
CA LYS A 105 -18.37 8.66 0.52
C LYS A 105 -17.03 8.12 0.03
N ASP A 106 -16.41 8.85 -0.90
CA ASP A 106 -15.05 8.58 -1.34
C ASP A 106 -14.07 8.67 -0.16
N LEU A 107 -13.01 7.86 -0.21
CA LEU A 107 -11.92 7.95 0.76
C LEU A 107 -10.90 8.96 0.24
N HIS A 108 -10.59 9.97 1.04
CA HIS A 108 -9.67 11.03 0.68
C HIS A 108 -8.37 10.93 1.48
N HIS A 109 -7.25 11.23 0.85
CA HIS A 109 -5.97 11.45 1.54
C HIS A 109 -5.61 10.24 2.44
N SER A 110 -5.35 10.47 3.73
CA SER A 110 -5.04 9.46 4.74
C SER A 110 -6.25 8.64 5.20
N ASP A 111 -7.46 8.89 4.69
CA ASP A 111 -8.66 8.15 5.10
C ASP A 111 -8.58 6.67 4.73
N ILE A 112 -7.77 6.32 3.73
CA ILE A 112 -7.48 4.92 3.38
C ILE A 112 -6.75 4.16 4.51
N ILE A 113 -6.08 4.87 5.43
CA ILE A 113 -5.33 4.28 6.56
C ILE A 113 -6.17 4.28 7.84
N ARG A 114 -7.39 4.83 7.83
CA ARG A 114 -8.24 4.83 9.03
C ARG A 114 -8.72 3.41 9.36
N HIS A 115 -8.68 3.09 10.66
CA HIS A 115 -9.27 1.85 11.19
C HIS A 115 -10.75 1.69 10.82
N TYR A 116 -11.50 2.81 10.78
CA TYR A 116 -12.92 2.78 10.44
C TYR A 116 -13.13 2.46 8.95
N ARG A 117 -13.81 1.33 8.68
CA ARG A 117 -14.18 0.90 7.33
C ARG A 117 -15.52 1.48 6.93
N SER A 118 -15.55 2.28 5.85
CA SER A 118 -16.81 2.93 5.43
C SER A 118 -17.80 1.97 4.75
N ARG A 119 -17.34 0.89 4.13
CA ARG A 119 -18.20 -0.10 3.44
C ARG A 119 -18.61 -1.26 4.35
N TYR A 120 -17.71 -1.68 5.22
CA TYR A 120 -17.91 -2.79 6.17
C TYR A 120 -17.59 -2.33 7.59
N PRO A 121 -18.40 -1.44 8.17
CA PRO A 121 -18.12 -0.88 9.50
C PRO A 121 -17.96 -2.02 10.51
N ILE A 122 -16.85 -2.01 11.25
CA ILE A 122 -16.60 -2.96 12.33
C ILE A 122 -17.76 -2.79 13.31
N THR A 123 -18.64 -3.77 13.35
CA THR A 123 -19.91 -3.68 14.08
C THR A 123 -19.71 -4.39 15.40
N GLU A 124 -19.90 -3.71 16.53
CA GLU A 124 -19.94 -4.33 17.86
C GLU A 124 -21.29 -5.06 18.09
N GLY A 125 -21.73 -5.88 17.12
CA GLY A 125 -23.04 -6.53 17.13
C GLY A 125 -23.35 -7.33 15.85
N GLN A 126 -24.56 -7.91 15.76
CA GLN A 126 -24.99 -8.68 14.58
C GLN A 126 -25.34 -7.77 13.39
N ARG A 127 -24.71 -8.03 12.23
CA ARG A 127 -25.09 -7.40 10.96
C ARG A 127 -26.38 -8.02 10.44
N ILE A 128 -27.41 -7.22 10.18
CA ILE A 128 -28.67 -7.67 9.56
C ILE A 128 -28.41 -8.38 8.23
N ALA A 129 -27.42 -7.91 7.46
CA ALA A 129 -27.01 -8.52 6.19
C ALA A 129 -26.36 -9.91 6.33
N GLY A 130 -25.77 -10.23 7.48
CA GLY A 130 -25.21 -11.55 7.76
C GLY A 130 -26.24 -12.56 8.27
N THR A 131 -27.38 -12.07 8.77
CA THR A 131 -28.47 -12.90 9.34
C THR A 131 -29.65 -13.10 8.39
N VAL A 132 -29.79 -12.26 7.35
CA VAL A 132 -30.94 -12.29 6.45
C VAL A 132 -30.53 -12.80 5.07
N ASP A 133 -31.23 -13.83 4.59
CA ASP A 133 -31.05 -14.40 3.25
C ASP A 133 -31.07 -13.29 2.17
N PRO A 134 -30.07 -13.23 1.27
CA PRO A 134 -30.02 -12.30 0.15
C PRO A 134 -31.31 -12.21 -0.66
N ALA A 135 -32.08 -13.30 -0.78
CA ALA A 135 -33.37 -13.30 -1.47
C ALA A 135 -34.43 -12.43 -0.77
N ILE A 136 -34.43 -12.42 0.57
CA ILE A 136 -35.34 -11.61 1.38
C ILE A 136 -34.98 -10.13 1.26
N LEU A 137 -33.67 -9.81 1.29
CA LEU A 137 -33.19 -8.43 1.09
C LEU A 137 -33.60 -7.87 -0.28
N ARG A 138 -33.51 -8.66 -1.34
CA ARG A 138 -33.96 -8.26 -2.69
C ARG A 138 -35.47 -7.98 -2.72
N ARG A 139 -36.28 -8.80 -2.06
CA ARG A 139 -37.74 -8.60 -1.98
C ARG A 139 -38.09 -7.34 -1.20
N MET A 140 -37.41 -7.09 -0.07
CA MET A 140 -37.58 -5.87 0.72
C MET A 140 -37.22 -4.62 -0.08
N LYS A 141 -36.09 -4.63 -0.80
CA LYS A 141 -35.70 -3.53 -1.69
C LYS A 141 -36.76 -3.26 -2.76
N ALA A 142 -37.21 -4.31 -3.46
CA ALA A 142 -38.23 -4.19 -4.51
C ALA A 142 -39.60 -3.71 -3.98
N ALA A 143 -39.93 -4.01 -2.72
CA ALA A 143 -41.14 -3.51 -2.06
C ALA A 143 -41.00 -2.03 -1.67
N ALA A 144 -39.84 -1.63 -1.16
CA ALA A 144 -39.56 -0.24 -0.82
C ALA A 144 -39.54 0.68 -2.06
N GLU A 145 -38.95 0.22 -3.16
CA GLU A 145 -38.95 0.95 -4.44
C GLU A 145 -40.38 1.15 -4.96
N ARG A 146 -41.23 0.11 -4.90
CA ARG A 146 -42.66 0.20 -5.28
C ARG A 146 -43.46 1.18 -4.41
N ALA A 147 -43.21 1.20 -3.10
CA ALA A 147 -43.85 2.13 -2.18
C ALA A 147 -43.39 3.58 -2.40
N SER A 148 -42.13 3.78 -2.80
CA SER A 148 -41.60 5.11 -3.13
C SER A 148 -42.14 5.65 -4.45
N SER A 149 -42.36 4.78 -5.44
CA SER A 149 -42.93 5.16 -6.74
C SER A 149 -44.42 5.47 -6.67
N SER A 150 -45.15 4.95 -5.66
CA SER A 150 -46.58 5.26 -5.48
C SER A 150 -46.84 6.55 -4.69
N ARG A 151 -45.78 7.24 -4.24
CA ARG A 151 -45.85 8.52 -3.49
C ARG A 151 -45.46 9.73 -4.34
N ARG A 152 -45.22 9.54 -5.63
CA ARG A 152 -45.14 10.61 -6.65
C ARG A 152 -46.39 10.57 -7.51
#